data_AF-A0A7X8XAR3-F1
#
_entry.id   AF-A0A7X8XAR3-F1
#
_cell.length_a   1.000
_cell.length_b   1.000
_cell.length_c   1.000
_cell.angle_alpha   90.00
_cell.angle_beta   90.00
_cell.angle_gamma   90.00
#
_symmetry.space_group_name_H-M   'P 1'
#
loop_
_entity.id
_entity.type
_entity.pdbx_description
1 polymer ?
#
loop_
_entity_poly.entity_id
_entity_poly.type
_entity_poly.pdbx_seq_one_letter_code
_entity_poly.pdbx_strand_id
1 'polypeptide(L)' 'GKALRQQRLKAAFLDVFPEEPLPENSPLMDCPNLWRLPHLSAAAPHYLDLFIQDFVRQLQEFQE' A
#
# COMPACT_ATOMS: atom_id res chain seq x y z
N GLY A 1 5.49 9.03 11.50
CA GLY A 1 6.28 10.28 11.37
C GLY A 1 7.39 10.48 12.40
N LYS A 2 7.17 10.25 13.71
CA LYS A 2 8.13 10.60 14.78
C LYS A 2 9.58 10.14 14.54
N ALA A 3 9.76 8.90 14.08
CA ALA A 3 11.09 8.34 13.83
C ALA A 3 11.86 9.04 12.69
N LEU A 4 11.16 9.45 11.63
CA LEU A 4 11.73 10.19 10.51
C LEU A 4 12.12 11.60 10.92
N ARG A 5 11.24 12.29 11.67
CA ARG A 5 11.53 13.65 12.19
C ARG A 5 12.72 13.68 13.15
N GLN A 6 12.86 12.64 13.98
CA GLN A 6 13.99 12.49 14.90
C GLN A 6 15.24 11.89 14.25
N GLN A 7 15.26 11.74 12.91
CA GLN A 7 16.37 11.16 12.15
C GLN A 7 16.81 9.75 12.61
N ARG A 8 15.93 9.02 13.32
CA ARG A 8 16.15 7.61 13.69
C ARG A 8 15.98 6.68 12.50
N LEU A 9 15.16 7.11 11.53
CA LEU A 9 15.03 6.50 10.23
C LEU A 9 15.42 7.53 9.18
N LYS A 10 16.19 7.10 8.17
CA LYS A 10 16.61 7.95 7.06
C LYS A 10 15.44 8.28 6.13
N ALA A 11 14.60 7.29 5.83
CA ALA A 11 13.46 7.42 4.94
C ALA A 11 12.43 6.30 5.20
N ALA A 12 11.21 6.48 4.67
CA ALA A 12 10.21 5.44 4.53
C ALA A 12 9.45 5.58 3.21
N PHE A 13 9.04 4.46 2.63
CA PHE A 13 8.18 4.36 1.45
C PHE A 13 6.98 3.54 1.87
N LEU A 14 5.81 4.18 1.98
CA LEU A 14 4.59 3.56 2.48
C LEU A 14 3.54 3.60 1.39
N ASP A 15 2.90 2.47 1.14
CA ASP A 15 1.83 2.33 0.16
C ASP A 15 0.43 2.20 0.78
N VAL A 16 0.38 1.73 2.04
CA VAL A 16 -0.86 1.48 2.76
C VAL A 16 -0.91 2.27 4.06
N PHE A 17 -2.13 2.67 4.45
CA PHE A 17 -2.40 3.47 5.63
C PHE A 17 -3.61 2.93 6.39
N PRO A 18 -3.74 3.20 7.71
CA PRO A 18 -4.90 2.73 8.48
C PRO A 18 -6.26 3.26 7.98
N GLU A 19 -6.25 4.46 7.41
CA GLU A 19 -7.40 5.09 6.76
C GLU A 19 -6.98 5.50 5.35
N GLU A 20 -7.80 5.15 4.36
CA GLU A 20 -7.53 5.36 2.94
C GLU A 20 -8.75 5.96 2.22
N PRO A 21 -8.58 7.00 1.38
CA PRO A 21 -7.32 7.71 1.10
C PRO A 21 -6.74 8.39 2.34
N LEU A 22 -5.42 8.62 2.35
CA LEU A 22 -4.77 9.28 3.49
C LEU A 22 -5.43 10.65 3.76
N PRO A 23 -5.98 10.89 4.97
CA PRO A 23 -6.67 12.14 5.27
C PRO A 23 -5.76 13.36 5.08
N GLU A 24 -6.30 14.46 4.54
CA GLU A 24 -5.53 15.69 4.29
C GLU A 24 -4.96 16.31 5.57
N ASN A 25 -5.65 16.14 6.70
CA ASN A 25 -5.18 16.60 8.01
C ASN A 25 -4.18 15.64 8.68
N SER A 26 -3.78 14.55 8.00
CA SER A 26 -2.86 13.57 8.55
C SER A 26 -1.47 14.17 8.76
N PRO A 27 -0.82 13.94 9.92
CA PRO A 27 0.56 14.39 10.17
C PRO A 27 1.59 13.69 9.25
N LEU A 28 1.16 12.68 8.49
CA LEU A 28 1.96 12.01 7.49
C LEU A 28 2.03 12.78 6.16
N MET A 29 1.11 13.73 5.90
CA MET A 29 1.13 14.58 4.70
C MET A 29 2.41 15.41 4.63
N ASP A 30 2.80 16.02 5.75
CA ASP A 30 4.00 16.87 5.85
C ASP A 30 5.19 16.17 6.53
N CYS A 31 5.21 14.83 6.54
CA CYS A 31 6.31 14.10 7.13
C CYS A 31 7.55 14.13 6.22
N PRO A 32 8.72 14.60 6.70
CA PRO A 32 9.94 14.60 5.90
C PRO A 32 10.40 13.18 5.61
N ASN A 33 11.07 12.99 4.47
CA ASN A 33 11.64 11.72 4.03
C ASN A 33 10.63 10.56 4.03
N LEU A 34 9.36 10.87 3.79
CA LEU A 34 8.29 9.90 3.61
C LEU A 34 7.75 9.99 2.19
N TRP A 35 7.89 8.92 1.43
CA TRP A 35 7.17 8.72 0.17
C TRP A 35 5.90 7.95 0.45
N ARG A 36 4.79 8.47 -0.08
CA ARG A 36 3.45 7.90 0.07
C ARG A 36 2.99 7.49 -1.31
N LEU A 37 2.68 6.21 -1.48
CA LEU A 37 2.02 5.71 -2.66
C LEU A 37 0.53 5.53 -2.32
N PRO A 38 -0.39 5.79 -3.28
CA PRO A 38 -1.82 5.73 -3.00
C PRO A 38 -2.38 4.32 -3.21
N HIS A 39 -1.88 3.33 -2.46
CA HIS A 39 -2.26 1.92 -2.60
C HIS A 39 -2.06 1.38 -4.03
N LEU A 40 -0.86 1.58 -4.57
CA LEU A 40 -0.48 1.21 -5.94
C LEU A 40 0.77 0.33 -6.02
N SER A 41 1.28 -0.23 -4.91
CA SER A 41 2.49 -1.07 -4.96
C SER A 41 2.33 -2.32 -5.82
N ALA A 42 1.11 -2.85 -5.93
CA ALA A 42 0.77 -4.00 -6.76
C ALA A 42 0.33 -3.63 -8.19
N ALA A 43 0.34 -2.35 -8.56
CA ALA A 43 -0.11 -1.91 -9.88
C ALA A 43 0.87 -2.40 -10.97
N ALA A 44 0.46 -3.43 -11.70
CA ALA A 44 1.20 -3.96 -12.84
C ALA A 44 0.22 -4.24 -14.00
N PRO A 45 0.66 -4.15 -15.28
CA PRO A 45 -0.22 -4.34 -16.43
C PRO A 45 -1.00 -5.67 -16.42
N HIS A 46 -0.38 -6.74 -15.91
CA HIS A 46 -0.95 -8.09 -15.90
C HIS A 46 -1.55 -8.48 -14.54
N TYR A 47 -1.60 -7.57 -13.56
CA TYR A 47 -2.00 -7.91 -12.18
C TYR A 47 -3.42 -8.48 -12.13
N LEU A 48 -4.37 -7.82 -12.80
CA LEU A 48 -5.77 -8.23 -12.75
C LEU A 48 -6.00 -9.60 -13.41
N ASP A 49 -5.32 -9.87 -14.53
CA ASP A 49 -5.43 -11.16 -15.23
C ASP A 49 -4.93 -12.30 -14.35
N LEU A 50 -3.76 -12.14 -13.73
CA LEU A 50 -3.18 -13.13 -12.83
C LEU A 50 -4.04 -13.34 -11.58
N PHE A 51 -4.54 -12.25 -10.98
CA PHE A 51 -5.42 -12.32 -9.82
C PHE A 51 -6.72 -13.08 -10.12
N ILE A 52 -7.36 -12.81 -11.25
CA ILE A 52 -8.59 -13.50 -11.66
C ILE A 52 -8.32 -14.99 -11.89
N GLN A 53 -7.22 -15.34 -12.55
CA GLN A 53 -6.83 -16.73 -12.76
C GLN A 53 -6.68 -17.49 -11.43
N ASP A 54 -5.96 -16.90 -10.48
CA ASP A 54 -5.76 -17.50 -9.15
C ASP A 54 -7.05 -17.57 -8.33
N PHE A 55 -7.94 -16.57 -8.45
CA PHE A 55 -9.23 -16.55 -7.77
C PHE A 55 -10.17 -17.65 -8.27
N VAL A 56 -10.26 -17.83 -9.60
CA VAL A 56 -11.08 -18.89 -10.20
C VAL A 56 -10.61 -20.27 -9.77
N ARG A 57 -9.30 -20.52 -9.76
CA ARG A 57 -8.73 -21.79 -9.28
C ARG A 57 -9.17 -22.09 -7.84
N GLN A 58 -9.03 -21.12 -6.94
CA GLN A 58 -9.40 -21.29 -5.53
C GLN A 58 -10.91 -21.50 -5.34
N LEU A 59 -11.75 -20.85 -6.14
CA LEU A 59 -13.20 -21.02 -6.06
C LEU A 59 -13.63 -22.43 -6.48
N GLN A 60 -13.01 -22.98 -7.53
CA GLN A 60 -13.27 -24.35 -7.97
C GLN A 60 -12.87 -25.37 -6.89
N GLU A 61 -11.68 -25.22 -6.30
CA GLU A 61 -11.22 -26.07 -5.19
C GLU A 61 -12.12 -25.99 -3.95
N PHE A 62 -12.74 -24.84 -3.69
CA PHE A 62 -13.65 -24.67 -2.55
C PHE A 62 -15.03 -25.32 -2.76
N GLN A 63 -15.42 -25.57 -4.02
CA GLN A 63 -16.74 -26.12 -4.37
C GLN A 63 -16.75 -27.65 -4.48
N GLU A 64 -15.57 -28.29 -4.44
CA GLU A 64 -15.37 -29.74 -4.39
C GLU A 64 -15.29 -30.26 -2.94
#